data_AF-A0A942B645-F1
#
_entry.id   AF-A0A942B645-F1
#
_cell.length_a   1.000
_cell.length_b   1.000
_cell.length_c   1.000
_cell.angle_alpha   90.00
_cell.angle_beta   90.00
_cell.angle_gamma   90.00
#
_symmetry.space_group_name_H-M   'P 1'
#
loop_
_entity.id
_entity.type
_entity.pdbx_description
1 polymer ?
#
loop_
_entity_poly.entity_id
_entity_poly.type
_entity_poly.pdbx_seq_one_letter_code
_entity_poly.pdbx_strand_id
1 'polypeptide(L)'
;MAQDHYRTLGVSRNATAAEIKSAYRKIALAHHPDRSQTLQSSEIFLKATEAYEVLGDPDRRKQYDVFADAERRRPTQTPPTQTQTQPKPQPKPQSRSEAKVSTIAADVTKLTLIFTRGQYNESEKLARQILQKDGKQPIPYAVLGDIARAKGNLDEAAKMYAYAAQMDPRNPVYQQRHEELIRTHKPGRSVGDAATKASQKSVMTAIVGVLLVLSSALYVMLANEPAIAPGISLVRTWTLGLAIMLFLSGVSAGAVLCAGNYIDRFNASTVTATGKVSSPIVTLTTVAIVNFWAAAALYGAVCIAQRGYTYSHLRFVVAIAVTTLVMVGASALSVARFEPGQVLLWGGNITYLGGICGWMVADSFKRI
;
A
#
# COMPACT_ATOMS: atom_id res chain seq x y z
N MET A 1 -3.92 31.10 6.99
CA MET A 1 -4.32 31.84 5.77
C MET A 1 -4.33 30.86 4.62
N ALA A 2 -5.48 30.62 3.98
CA ALA A 2 -5.58 29.73 2.82
C ALA A 2 -4.67 30.27 1.70
N GLN A 3 -3.75 29.44 1.20
CA GLN A 3 -2.86 29.84 0.11
C GLN A 3 -3.70 30.05 -1.15
N ASP A 4 -3.69 31.28 -1.67
CA ASP A 4 -4.40 31.62 -2.91
C ASP A 4 -3.59 31.08 -4.09
N HIS A 5 -4.04 30.01 -4.75
CA HIS A 5 -3.31 29.35 -5.85
C HIS A 5 -3.03 30.31 -7.01
N TYR A 6 -3.89 31.31 -7.23
CA TYR A 6 -3.66 32.35 -8.23
C TYR A 6 -2.45 33.22 -7.87
N ARG A 7 -2.31 33.55 -6.58
CA ARG A 7 -1.16 34.28 -6.06
C ARG A 7 0.12 33.45 -6.10
N THR A 8 0.03 32.15 -5.85
CA THR A 8 1.17 31.23 -5.95
C THR A 8 1.72 31.15 -7.37
N LEU A 9 0.86 31.17 -8.39
CA LEU A 9 1.28 31.23 -9.79
C LEU A 9 1.56 32.66 -10.29
N GLY A 10 1.30 33.70 -9.49
CA GLY A 10 1.49 35.10 -9.87
C GLY A 10 0.53 35.58 -10.97
N VAL A 11 -0.65 34.96 -11.08
CA VAL A 11 -1.64 35.24 -12.14
C VAL A 11 -2.93 35.82 -11.54
N SER A 12 -3.66 36.59 -12.35
CA SER A 12 -4.97 37.11 -11.96
C SER A 12 -6.01 35.97 -11.87
N ARG A 13 -7.06 36.16 -11.07
CA ARG A 13 -8.21 35.25 -11.02
C ARG A 13 -8.96 35.15 -12.36
N ASN A 14 -8.84 36.17 -13.19
CA ASN A 14 -9.41 36.19 -14.54
C ASN A 14 -8.44 35.64 -15.60
N ALA A 15 -7.28 35.09 -15.20
CA ALA A 15 -6.29 34.60 -16.15
C ALA A 15 -6.85 33.47 -17.00
N THR A 16 -6.51 33.46 -18.29
CA THR A 16 -6.84 32.40 -19.22
C THR A 16 -6.04 31.13 -18.93
N ALA A 17 -6.50 29.97 -19.40
CA ALA A 17 -5.76 28.72 -19.26
C ALA A 17 -4.35 28.80 -19.87
N ALA A 18 -4.19 29.58 -20.95
CA ALA A 18 -2.91 29.84 -21.59
C ALA A 18 -1.95 30.62 -20.68
N GLU A 19 -2.45 31.63 -19.97
CA GLU A 19 -1.67 32.43 -19.01
C GLU A 19 -1.26 31.62 -17.78
N ILE A 20 -2.16 30.80 -17.24
CA ILE A 20 -1.89 29.88 -16.12
C ILE A 20 -0.78 28.88 -16.50
N LYS A 21 -0.89 28.27 -17.69
CA LYS A 21 0.13 27.36 -18.21
C LYS A 21 1.46 28.04 -18.52
N SER A 22 1.44 29.30 -18.93
CA SER A 22 2.64 30.10 -19.16
C SER A 22 3.35 30.42 -17.84
N ALA A 23 2.60 30.86 -16.83
CA ALA A 23 3.13 31.19 -15.51
C ALA A 23 3.72 29.96 -14.80
N TYR A 24 3.03 28.83 -14.82
CA TYR A 24 3.55 27.57 -14.28
C TYR A 24 4.87 27.17 -14.97
N ARG A 25 4.95 27.24 -16.31
CA ARG A 25 6.19 26.91 -17.04
C ARG A 25 7.36 27.80 -16.64
N LYS A 26 7.14 29.10 -16.40
CA LYS A 26 8.19 30.02 -15.94
C LYS A 26 8.72 29.63 -14.56
N ILE A 27 7.83 29.31 -13.62
CA ILE A 27 8.20 28.90 -12.25
C ILE A 27 8.88 27.53 -12.27
N ALA A 28 8.35 26.57 -13.04
CA ALA A 28 8.90 25.22 -13.17
C ALA A 28 10.31 25.24 -13.77
N LEU A 29 10.59 26.11 -14.74
CA LEU A 29 11.92 26.25 -15.34
C LEU A 29 12.93 26.95 -14.42
N ALA A 30 12.48 27.89 -13.59
CA ALA A 30 13.32 28.62 -12.63
C ALA A 30 13.65 27.80 -11.38
N HIS A 31 12.70 26.97 -10.94
CA HIS A 31 12.78 26.23 -9.68
C HIS A 31 12.87 24.70 -9.86
N HIS A 32 13.21 24.24 -11.07
CA HIS A 32 13.37 22.81 -11.33
C HIS A 32 14.44 22.22 -10.40
N PRO A 33 14.23 21.04 -9.79
CA PRO A 33 15.20 20.41 -8.90
C PRO A 33 16.54 20.10 -9.59
N ASP A 34 16.53 19.96 -10.92
CA ASP A 34 17.72 19.73 -11.75
C ASP A 34 18.54 21.02 -12.00
N ARG A 35 17.93 22.21 -11.84
CA ARG A 35 18.60 23.51 -12.04
C ARG A 35 18.91 24.25 -10.74
N SER A 36 18.25 23.88 -9.65
CA SER A 36 18.41 24.53 -8.35
C SER A 36 18.26 23.51 -7.22
N GLN A 37 19.31 23.34 -6.42
CA GLN A 37 19.38 22.33 -5.36
C GLN A 37 19.09 22.89 -3.96
N THR A 38 18.43 24.05 -3.86
CA THR A 38 18.07 24.65 -2.57
C THR A 38 16.69 24.17 -2.10
N LEU A 39 16.55 23.95 -0.80
CA LEU A 39 15.28 23.53 -0.17
C LEU A 39 14.13 24.52 -0.49
N GLN A 40 14.43 25.82 -0.55
CA GLN A 40 13.45 26.84 -0.91
C GLN A 40 12.93 26.70 -2.34
N SER A 41 13.78 26.27 -3.28
CA SER A 41 13.38 26.08 -4.67
C SER A 41 12.44 24.88 -4.82
N SER A 42 12.73 23.80 -4.09
CA SER A 42 11.85 22.62 -4.03
C SER A 42 10.47 22.96 -3.46
N GLU A 43 10.40 23.77 -2.40
CA GLU A 43 9.11 24.23 -1.84
C GLU A 43 8.33 25.11 -2.81
N ILE A 44 8.99 26.02 -3.53
CA ILE A 44 8.35 26.89 -4.52
C ILE A 44 7.82 26.06 -5.69
N PHE A 45 8.60 25.09 -6.17
CA PHE A 45 8.21 24.17 -7.23
C PHE A 45 7.00 23.31 -6.83
N LEU A 46 7.00 22.79 -5.59
CA LEU A 46 5.89 21.99 -5.08
C LEU A 46 4.60 22.80 -4.99
N LYS A 47 4.66 24.01 -4.43
CA LYS A 47 3.51 24.93 -4.32
C LYS A 47 2.98 25.36 -5.69
N ALA A 48 3.86 25.57 -6.67
CA ALA A 48 3.47 25.92 -8.03
C ALA A 48 2.81 24.74 -8.77
N THR A 49 3.30 23.52 -8.55
CA THR A 49 2.69 22.29 -9.08
C THR A 49 1.29 22.09 -8.52
N GLU A 50 1.12 22.19 -7.20
CA GLU A 50 -0.19 22.10 -6.55
C GLU A 50 -1.17 23.15 -7.08
N ALA A 51 -0.72 24.40 -7.24
CA ALA A 51 -1.54 25.46 -7.79
C ALA A 51 -1.94 25.19 -9.27
N TYR A 52 -1.05 24.62 -10.07
CA TYR A 52 -1.34 24.27 -11.46
C TYR A 52 -2.29 23.07 -11.58
N GLU A 53 -2.21 22.08 -10.69
CA GLU A 53 -3.13 20.94 -10.67
C GLU A 53 -4.58 21.34 -10.37
N VAL A 54 -4.76 22.44 -9.63
CA VAL A 54 -6.08 22.99 -9.28
C VAL A 54 -6.55 23.98 -10.36
N LEU A 55 -5.69 24.86 -10.85
CA LEU A 55 -6.07 25.94 -11.78
C LEU A 55 -5.95 25.59 -13.27
N GLY A 56 -5.17 24.57 -13.61
CA GLY A 56 -4.91 24.15 -15.00
C GLY A 56 -6.04 23.35 -15.63
N ASP A 57 -6.87 22.70 -14.81
CA ASP A 57 -8.07 21.98 -15.24
C ASP A 57 -9.31 22.90 -15.09
N PRO A 58 -10.13 23.10 -16.14
CA PRO A 58 -11.29 23.98 -16.09
C PRO A 58 -12.33 23.60 -15.04
N ASP A 59 -12.54 22.31 -14.77
CA ASP A 59 -13.54 21.84 -13.83
C ASP A 59 -13.05 21.92 -12.39
N ARG A 60 -11.75 21.63 -12.16
CA ARG A 60 -11.12 21.84 -10.85
C ARG A 60 -11.03 23.32 -10.48
N ARG A 61 -10.73 24.19 -11.44
CA ARG A 61 -10.69 25.64 -11.24
C ARG A 61 -12.05 26.18 -10.82
N LYS A 62 -13.13 25.75 -11.49
CA LYS A 62 -14.50 26.14 -11.10
C LYS A 62 -14.83 25.73 -9.68
N GLN A 63 -14.47 24.51 -9.27
CA GLN A 63 -14.69 24.04 -7.89
C GLN A 63 -13.88 24.86 -6.87
N TYR A 64 -12.63 25.19 -7.22
CA TYR A 64 -11.78 26.03 -6.40
C TYR A 64 -12.34 27.46 -6.24
N ASP A 65 -12.82 28.07 -7.32
CA ASP A 65 -13.40 29.41 -7.29
C ASP A 65 -14.67 29.45 -6.44
N VAL A 66 -15.55 28.44 -6.59
CA VAL A 66 -16.77 28.30 -5.77
C VAL A 66 -16.45 28.14 -4.28
N PHE A 67 -15.44 27.33 -3.95
CA PHE A 67 -15.02 27.12 -2.57
C PHE A 67 -14.33 28.37 -1.97
N ALA A 68 -13.47 29.04 -2.76
CA ALA A 68 -12.78 30.25 -2.34
C ALA A 68 -13.75 31.43 -2.10
N ASP A 69 -14.81 31.53 -2.90
CA ASP A 69 -15.86 32.54 -2.72
C ASP A 69 -16.73 32.25 -1.49
N ALA A 70 -16.98 30.98 -1.18
CA ALA A 70 -17.69 30.57 0.03
C ALA A 70 -16.89 30.88 1.31
N GLU A 71 -15.57 30.68 1.28
CA GLU A 71 -14.70 30.94 2.43
C GLU A 71 -14.53 32.45 2.71
N ARG A 72 -14.46 33.29 1.67
CA ARG A 72 -14.43 34.76 1.80
C ARG A 72 -15.71 35.36 2.37
N ARG A 73 -16.84 34.68 2.18
CA ARG A 73 -18.15 35.12 2.68
C ARG A 73 -18.40 34.74 4.14
N ARG A 74 -17.46 34.07 4.82
CA ARG A 74 -17.55 33.85 6.27
C ARG A 74 -17.22 35.15 7.02
N PRO A 75 -18.13 35.69 7.85
CA PRO A 75 -17.81 36.80 8.73
C PRO A 75 -16.72 36.36 9.72
N THR A 76 -15.58 37.05 9.69
CA THR A 76 -14.46 36.81 10.61
C THR A 76 -14.90 37.18 12.02
N GLN A 77 -15.01 36.18 12.92
CA GLN A 77 -15.30 36.42 14.33
C GLN A 77 -14.05 36.99 15.01
N THR A 78 -14.05 38.28 15.31
CA THR A 78 -13.18 38.91 16.31
C THR A 78 -13.56 38.37 17.69
N PRO A 79 -12.62 38.10 18.62
CA PRO A 79 -12.96 37.51 19.92
C PRO A 79 -13.71 38.53 20.80
N PRO A 80 -14.81 38.18 21.48
CA PRO A 80 -15.59 39.16 22.21
C PRO A 80 -15.05 39.37 23.63
N THR A 81 -14.76 40.63 23.95
CA THR A 81 -14.89 41.15 25.32
C THR A 81 -16.37 41.23 25.64
N GLN A 82 -16.77 40.62 26.76
CA GLN A 82 -18.15 40.61 27.25
C GLN A 82 -18.59 42.02 27.66
N THR A 83 -19.85 42.41 27.39
CA THR A 83 -20.79 43.04 28.36
C THR A 83 -22.13 43.41 27.66
N GLN A 84 -23.18 42.69 28.08
CA GLN A 84 -24.58 43.10 28.38
C GLN A 84 -25.55 43.73 27.34
N THR A 85 -26.61 42.94 27.06
CA THR A 85 -28.08 43.22 27.14
C THR A 85 -28.77 44.26 26.24
N GLN A 86 -29.63 43.81 25.29
CA GLN A 86 -31.07 44.17 25.06
C GLN A 86 -31.61 43.70 23.66
N PRO A 87 -32.95 43.68 23.36
CA PRO A 87 -33.71 42.47 23.02
C PRO A 87 -33.88 42.14 21.52
N LYS A 88 -34.24 40.86 21.34
CA LYS A 88 -34.47 40.03 20.14
C LYS A 88 -35.37 40.66 19.04
N PRO A 89 -34.97 40.58 17.76
CA PRO A 89 -35.86 40.22 16.66
C PRO A 89 -35.77 38.71 16.43
N GLN A 90 -36.92 38.02 16.38
CA GLN A 90 -36.98 36.57 16.18
C GLN A 90 -36.22 36.14 14.91
N PRO A 91 -35.29 35.16 14.98
CA PRO A 91 -34.76 34.55 13.79
C PRO A 91 -35.82 33.61 13.22
N LYS A 92 -36.16 33.79 11.93
CA LYS A 92 -36.88 32.79 11.14
C LYS A 92 -36.24 31.41 11.35
N PRO A 93 -37.02 30.32 11.39
CA PRO A 93 -36.46 29.00 11.68
C PRO A 93 -35.46 28.62 10.59
N GLN A 94 -34.16 28.69 10.92
CA GLN A 94 -33.12 28.05 10.10
C GLN A 94 -33.45 26.56 10.04
N SER A 95 -33.59 26.07 8.82
CA SER A 95 -34.14 24.75 8.57
C SER A 95 -33.30 23.69 9.29
N ARG A 96 -33.96 22.77 9.98
CA ARG A 96 -33.38 21.58 10.63
C ARG A 96 -32.50 20.72 9.69
N SER A 97 -32.56 20.99 8.38
CA SER A 97 -31.79 20.36 7.32
C SER A 97 -30.32 20.81 7.31
N GLU A 98 -30.04 22.11 7.40
CA GLU A 98 -28.67 22.66 7.28
C GLU A 98 -27.78 22.26 8.47
N ALA A 99 -28.33 22.23 9.68
CA ALA A 99 -27.62 21.77 10.88
C ALA A 99 -27.27 20.26 10.82
N LYS A 100 -28.13 19.42 10.23
CA LYS A 100 -27.86 17.98 10.08
C LYS A 100 -26.74 17.69 9.08
N VAL A 101 -26.73 18.38 7.93
CA VAL A 101 -25.73 18.19 6.88
C VAL A 101 -24.31 18.54 7.38
N SER A 102 -24.17 19.60 8.17
CA SER A 102 -22.90 19.97 8.80
C SER A 102 -22.37 18.90 9.76
N THR A 103 -23.24 18.28 10.57
CA THR A 103 -22.83 17.24 11.52
C THR A 103 -22.42 15.92 10.84
N ILE A 104 -23.06 15.54 9.73
CA ILE A 104 -22.74 14.29 9.02
C ILE A 104 -21.37 14.39 8.35
N ALA A 105 -21.04 15.52 7.73
CA ALA A 105 -19.70 15.74 7.14
C ALA A 105 -18.58 15.65 8.19
N ALA A 106 -18.81 16.18 9.39
CA ALA A 106 -17.88 16.07 10.52
C ALA A 106 -17.75 14.61 11.00
N ASP A 107 -18.86 13.87 11.12
CA ASP A 107 -18.87 12.46 11.51
C ASP A 107 -18.12 11.58 10.50
N VAL A 108 -18.30 11.82 9.20
CA VAL A 108 -17.58 11.12 8.12
C VAL A 108 -16.09 11.43 8.16
N THR A 109 -15.70 12.67 8.41
CA THR A 109 -14.28 13.05 8.56
C THR A 109 -13.64 12.34 9.76
N LYS A 110 -14.38 12.28 10.89
CA LYS A 110 -13.95 11.55 12.09
C LYS A 110 -13.81 10.06 11.84
N LEU A 111 -14.74 9.45 11.09
CA LEU A 111 -14.68 8.05 10.69
C LEU A 111 -13.39 7.73 9.93
N THR A 112 -13.05 8.53 8.91
CA THR A 112 -11.82 8.34 8.13
C THR A 112 -10.56 8.45 8.99
N LEU A 113 -10.54 9.37 9.96
CA LEU A 113 -9.42 9.53 10.88
C LEU A 113 -9.24 8.32 11.81
N ILE A 114 -10.32 7.83 12.42
CA ILE A 114 -10.30 6.67 13.33
C ILE A 114 -9.90 5.39 12.57
N PHE A 115 -10.41 5.24 11.34
CA PHE A 115 -10.06 4.12 10.49
C PHE A 115 -8.57 4.12 10.10
N THR A 116 -8.04 5.30 9.75
CA THR A 116 -6.61 5.46 9.43
C THR A 116 -5.69 5.18 10.62
N ARG A 117 -6.19 5.34 11.85
CA ARG A 117 -5.50 4.97 13.10
C ARG A 117 -5.57 3.47 13.43
N GLY A 118 -6.24 2.66 12.60
CA GLY A 118 -6.35 1.20 12.79
C GLY A 118 -7.40 0.78 13.82
N GLN A 119 -8.25 1.69 14.30
CA GLN A 119 -9.28 1.37 15.30
C GLN A 119 -10.54 0.80 14.62
N TYR A 120 -10.47 -0.45 14.16
CA TYR A 120 -11.53 -1.06 13.34
C TYR A 120 -12.89 -1.20 14.05
N ASN A 121 -12.90 -1.55 15.35
CA ASN A 121 -14.14 -1.73 16.10
C ASN A 121 -14.90 -0.40 16.29
N GLU A 122 -14.19 0.69 16.56
CA GLU A 122 -14.79 2.02 16.66
C GLU A 122 -15.22 2.56 15.30
N SER A 123 -14.41 2.29 14.26
CA SER A 123 -14.74 2.65 12.87
C SER A 123 -16.02 1.97 12.41
N GLU A 124 -16.18 0.67 12.71
CA GLU A 124 -17.37 -0.08 12.36
C GLU A 124 -18.63 0.48 13.05
N LYS A 125 -18.54 0.78 14.36
CA LYS A 125 -19.65 1.39 15.11
C LYS A 125 -20.03 2.75 14.54
N LEU A 126 -19.05 3.61 14.30
CA LEU A 126 -19.28 4.96 13.78
C LEU A 126 -19.81 4.93 12.34
N ALA A 127 -19.31 4.04 11.48
CA ALA A 127 -19.81 3.86 10.13
C ALA A 127 -21.30 3.46 10.13
N ARG A 128 -21.68 2.48 10.96
CA ARG A 128 -23.09 2.06 11.09
C ARG A 128 -23.96 3.19 11.65
N GLN A 129 -23.45 3.96 12.61
CA GLN A 129 -24.17 5.11 13.15
C GLN A 129 -24.38 6.20 12.10
N ILE A 130 -23.40 6.48 11.24
CA ILE A 130 -23.54 7.42 10.13
C ILE A 130 -24.59 6.91 9.14
N LEU A 131 -24.57 5.62 8.79
CA LEU A 131 -25.54 5.04 7.87
C LEU A 131 -26.98 5.04 8.42
N GLN A 132 -27.16 4.92 9.74
CA GLN A 132 -28.46 5.09 10.38
C GLN A 132 -28.98 6.53 10.30
N LYS A 133 -28.08 7.53 10.36
CA LYS A 133 -28.43 8.95 10.22
C LYS A 133 -28.68 9.34 8.77
N ASP A 134 -27.84 8.84 7.86
CA ASP A 134 -27.85 9.11 6.43
C ASP A 134 -27.25 7.92 5.65
N GLY A 135 -28.13 7.15 5.03
CA GLY A 135 -27.76 5.98 4.22
C GLY A 135 -27.20 6.31 2.84
N LYS A 136 -27.09 7.59 2.44
CA LYS A 136 -26.58 7.97 1.11
C LYS A 136 -25.07 8.23 1.08
N GLN A 137 -24.40 8.15 2.23
CA GLN A 137 -22.97 8.43 2.32
C GLN A 137 -22.14 7.25 1.78
N PRO A 138 -21.28 7.43 0.76
CA PRO A 138 -20.49 6.35 0.17
C PRO A 138 -19.35 5.86 1.08
N ILE A 139 -18.73 6.78 1.84
CA ILE A 139 -17.53 6.51 2.64
C ILE A 139 -17.76 5.45 3.74
N PRO A 140 -18.85 5.48 4.54
CA PRO A 140 -19.12 4.44 5.52
C PRO A 140 -19.23 3.03 4.92
N TYR A 141 -19.84 2.89 3.74
CA TYR A 141 -19.89 1.60 3.04
C TYR A 141 -18.50 1.14 2.62
N ALA A 142 -17.67 2.01 2.06
CA ALA A 142 -16.31 1.67 1.69
C ALA A 142 -15.47 1.21 2.90
N VAL A 143 -15.58 1.92 4.03
CA VAL A 143 -14.88 1.56 5.29
C VAL A 143 -15.36 0.21 5.82
N LEU A 144 -16.66 -0.07 5.80
CA LEU A 144 -17.19 -1.38 6.18
C LEU A 144 -16.70 -2.49 5.25
N GLY A 145 -16.56 -2.21 3.95
CA GLY A 145 -15.96 -3.13 2.98
C GLY A 145 -14.51 -3.44 3.26
N ASP A 146 -13.70 -2.42 3.60
CA ASP A 146 -12.30 -2.61 4.00
C ASP A 146 -12.17 -3.42 5.29
N ILE A 147 -13.02 -3.15 6.29
CA ILE A 147 -13.05 -3.90 7.55
C ILE A 147 -13.47 -5.35 7.30
N ALA A 148 -14.50 -5.60 6.49
CA ALA A 148 -14.96 -6.94 6.15
C ALA A 148 -13.87 -7.73 5.40
N ARG A 149 -13.14 -7.07 4.50
CA ARG A 149 -11.99 -7.65 3.79
C ARG A 149 -10.86 -8.01 4.77
N ALA A 150 -10.54 -7.12 5.72
CA ALA A 150 -9.55 -7.39 6.76
C ALA A 150 -9.93 -8.58 7.66
N LYS A 151 -11.23 -8.81 7.88
CA LYS A 151 -11.77 -9.97 8.61
C LYS A 151 -11.86 -11.25 7.75
N GLY A 152 -11.54 -11.19 6.45
CA GLY A 152 -11.65 -12.31 5.52
C GLY A 152 -13.06 -12.61 5.01
N ASN A 153 -14.06 -11.78 5.34
CA ASN A 153 -15.43 -11.94 4.85
C ASN A 153 -15.59 -11.23 3.49
N LEU A 154 -15.16 -11.91 2.42
CA LEU A 154 -15.06 -11.34 1.07
C LEU A 154 -16.43 -11.06 0.43
N ASP A 155 -17.44 -11.89 0.71
CA ASP A 155 -18.80 -11.68 0.21
C ASP A 155 -19.40 -10.40 0.77
N GLU A 156 -19.25 -10.17 2.07
CA GLU A 156 -19.74 -8.96 2.72
C GLU A 156 -18.95 -7.73 2.25
N ALA A 157 -17.63 -7.87 2.08
CA ALA A 157 -16.81 -6.81 1.52
C ALA A 157 -17.26 -6.41 0.11
N ALA A 158 -17.53 -7.39 -0.76
CA ALA A 158 -18.00 -7.15 -2.12
C ALA A 158 -19.32 -6.39 -2.14
N LYS A 159 -20.27 -6.77 -1.28
CA LYS A 159 -21.56 -6.05 -1.13
C LYS A 159 -21.36 -4.61 -0.68
N MET A 160 -20.50 -4.38 0.30
CA MET A 160 -20.25 -3.04 0.82
C MET A 160 -19.60 -2.12 -0.22
N TYR A 161 -18.67 -2.62 -1.04
CA TYR A 161 -18.13 -1.84 -2.16
C TYR A 161 -19.16 -1.58 -3.26
N ALA A 162 -20.07 -2.53 -3.51
CA ALA A 162 -21.17 -2.32 -4.45
C ALA A 162 -22.07 -1.17 -3.99
N TYR A 163 -22.43 -1.14 -2.70
CA TYR A 163 -23.20 -0.04 -2.13
C TYR A 163 -22.45 1.30 -2.21
N ALA A 164 -21.16 1.32 -1.90
CA ALA A 164 -20.34 2.54 -2.05
C ALA A 164 -20.33 3.05 -3.50
N ALA A 165 -20.18 2.16 -4.48
CA ALA A 165 -20.19 2.50 -5.90
C ALA A 165 -21.56 3.01 -6.41
N GLN A 166 -22.67 2.52 -5.83
CA GLN A 166 -24.00 3.02 -6.14
C GLN A 166 -24.23 4.44 -5.62
N MET A 167 -23.69 4.75 -4.43
CA MET A 167 -23.84 6.07 -3.81
C MET A 167 -22.94 7.14 -4.47
N ASP A 168 -21.76 6.75 -4.95
CA ASP A 168 -20.88 7.63 -5.72
C ASP A 168 -20.38 6.95 -7.01
N PRO A 169 -21.19 6.98 -8.09
CA PRO A 169 -20.82 6.38 -9.37
C PRO A 169 -19.65 7.07 -10.09
N ARG A 170 -19.26 8.28 -9.65
CA ARG A 170 -18.16 9.05 -10.27
C ARG A 170 -16.80 8.63 -9.74
N ASN A 171 -16.75 7.88 -8.64
CA ASN A 171 -15.52 7.41 -8.05
C ASN A 171 -15.17 5.99 -8.55
N PRO A 172 -14.13 5.85 -9.41
CA PRO A 172 -13.78 4.56 -10.01
C PRO A 172 -13.21 3.58 -8.97
N VAL A 173 -12.75 4.05 -7.81
CA VAL A 173 -12.11 3.21 -6.79
C VAL A 173 -13.08 2.17 -6.22
N TYR A 174 -14.34 2.54 -5.98
CA TYR A 174 -15.33 1.62 -5.42
C TYR A 174 -15.70 0.50 -6.39
N GLN A 175 -15.87 0.85 -7.67
CA GLN A 175 -16.15 -0.11 -8.74
C GLN A 175 -14.98 -1.08 -8.93
N GLN A 176 -13.75 -0.57 -9.01
CA GLN A 176 -12.55 -1.41 -9.12
C GLN A 176 -12.41 -2.40 -7.96
N ARG A 177 -12.67 -1.97 -6.72
CA ARG A 177 -12.62 -2.83 -5.52
C ARG A 177 -13.70 -3.91 -5.54
N HIS A 178 -14.90 -3.57 -5.98
CA HIS A 178 -15.98 -4.53 -6.13
C HIS A 178 -15.66 -5.58 -7.20
N GLU A 179 -15.20 -5.16 -8.37
CA GLU A 179 -14.80 -6.04 -9.48
C GLU A 179 -13.62 -6.94 -9.12
N GLU A 180 -12.63 -6.41 -8.39
CA GLU A 180 -11.50 -7.16 -7.85
C GLU A 180 -11.99 -8.34 -6.99
N LEU A 181 -12.97 -8.10 -6.11
CA LEU A 181 -13.53 -9.14 -5.26
C LEU A 181 -14.39 -10.14 -6.01
N ILE A 182 -15.22 -9.72 -6.97
CA ILE A 182 -16.02 -10.66 -7.77
C ILE A 182 -15.13 -11.56 -8.65
N ARG A 183 -14.04 -11.02 -9.20
CA ARG A 183 -13.08 -11.79 -10.00
C ARG A 183 -12.32 -12.81 -9.16
N THR A 184 -11.98 -12.46 -7.93
CA THR A 184 -11.22 -13.33 -7.02
C THR A 184 -12.11 -14.30 -6.24
N HIS A 185 -13.39 -13.95 -6.05
CA HIS A 185 -14.35 -14.69 -5.25
C HIS A 185 -15.70 -14.74 -5.98
N LYS A 186 -16.07 -15.91 -6.53
CA LYS A 186 -17.34 -16.10 -7.24
C LYS A 186 -18.47 -16.25 -6.20
N PRO A 187 -19.42 -15.30 -6.09
CA PRO A 187 -20.46 -15.39 -5.08
C PRO A 187 -21.37 -16.59 -5.38
N GLY A 188 -21.56 -17.47 -4.39
CA GLY A 188 -22.49 -18.61 -4.48
C GLY A 188 -21.90 -19.99 -4.78
N ARG A 189 -20.57 -20.19 -4.77
CA ARG A 189 -19.99 -21.54 -4.72
C ARG A 189 -20.00 -22.05 -3.28
N SER A 190 -20.56 -23.24 -3.04
CA SER A 190 -20.54 -23.89 -1.71
C SER A 190 -19.11 -23.86 -1.14
N VAL A 191 -18.96 -23.31 0.05
CA VAL A 191 -17.67 -23.14 0.74
C VAL A 191 -16.95 -24.48 0.92
N GLY A 192 -17.69 -25.60 0.96
CA GLY A 192 -17.15 -26.95 1.17
C GLY A 192 -16.32 -27.51 0.02
N ASP A 193 -16.81 -27.46 -1.23
CA ASP A 193 -16.23 -28.21 -2.35
C ASP A 193 -15.08 -27.48 -3.06
N ALA A 194 -15.11 -26.16 -3.03
CA ALA A 194 -14.04 -25.31 -3.54
C ALA A 194 -12.88 -25.22 -2.53
N ALA A 195 -13.16 -25.16 -1.23
CA ALA A 195 -12.14 -25.13 -0.19
C ALA A 195 -11.37 -26.45 -0.10
N THR A 196 -12.03 -27.61 -0.25
CA THR A 196 -11.33 -28.90 -0.27
C THR A 196 -10.44 -29.06 -1.49
N LYS A 197 -10.91 -28.73 -2.71
CA LYS A 197 -10.08 -28.82 -3.93
C LYS A 197 -8.96 -27.78 -3.99
N ALA A 198 -9.18 -26.56 -3.50
CA ALA A 198 -8.14 -25.53 -3.41
C ALA A 198 -7.13 -25.82 -2.30
N SER A 199 -7.58 -26.32 -1.14
CA SER A 199 -6.72 -26.78 -0.04
C SER A 199 -5.86 -27.97 -0.48
N GLN A 200 -6.44 -28.95 -1.17
CA GLN A 200 -5.69 -30.12 -1.65
C GLN A 200 -4.62 -29.76 -2.68
N LYS A 201 -4.92 -28.87 -3.65
CA LYS A 201 -3.90 -28.35 -4.58
C LYS A 201 -2.82 -27.56 -3.85
N SER A 202 -3.19 -26.70 -2.91
CA SER A 202 -2.25 -25.91 -2.10
C SER A 202 -1.34 -26.76 -1.22
N VAL A 203 -1.87 -27.84 -0.63
CA VAL A 203 -1.10 -28.78 0.20
C VAL A 203 -0.11 -29.56 -0.66
N MET A 204 -0.53 -30.02 -1.84
CA MET A 204 0.36 -30.71 -2.77
C MET A 204 1.51 -29.80 -3.24
N THR A 205 1.24 -28.52 -3.55
CA THR A 205 2.31 -27.57 -3.91
C THR A 205 3.28 -27.33 -2.75
N ALA A 206 2.76 -27.23 -1.52
CA ALA A 206 3.57 -27.06 -0.32
C ALA A 206 4.48 -28.27 -0.06
N ILE A 207 3.95 -29.49 -0.18
CA ILE A 207 4.73 -30.72 -0.02
C ILE A 207 5.86 -30.78 -1.06
N VAL A 208 5.55 -30.51 -2.34
CA VAL A 208 6.55 -30.50 -3.41
C VAL A 208 7.65 -29.47 -3.14
N GLY A 209 7.30 -28.26 -2.70
CA GLY A 209 8.29 -27.23 -2.40
C GLY A 209 9.18 -27.59 -1.21
N VAL A 210 8.61 -28.15 -0.13
CA VAL A 210 9.41 -28.62 1.02
C VAL A 210 10.34 -29.76 0.62
N LEU A 211 9.85 -30.74 -0.14
CA LEU A 211 10.68 -31.84 -0.65
C LEU A 211 11.82 -31.34 -1.54
N LEU A 212 11.56 -30.31 -2.36
CA LEU A 212 12.62 -29.69 -3.18
C LEU A 212 13.70 -29.05 -2.29
N VAL A 213 13.32 -28.26 -1.28
CA VAL A 213 14.27 -27.65 -0.34
C VAL A 213 15.10 -28.71 0.39
N LEU A 214 14.48 -29.80 0.84
CA LEU A 214 15.19 -30.91 1.49
C LEU A 214 16.12 -31.64 0.52
N SER A 215 15.69 -31.83 -0.73
CA SER A 215 16.52 -32.47 -1.77
C SER A 215 17.72 -31.58 -2.14
N SER A 216 17.52 -30.26 -2.20
CA SER A 216 18.60 -29.28 -2.38
C SER A 216 19.57 -29.29 -1.19
N ALA A 217 19.07 -29.38 0.04
CA ALA A 217 19.91 -29.49 1.24
C ALA A 217 20.75 -30.78 1.22
N LEU A 218 20.12 -31.91 0.88
CA LEU A 218 20.80 -33.20 0.78
C LEU A 218 21.87 -33.18 -0.33
N TYR A 219 21.58 -32.55 -1.47
CA TYR A 219 22.57 -32.35 -2.53
C TYR A 219 23.77 -31.55 -2.01
N VAL A 220 23.55 -30.43 -1.31
CA VAL A 220 24.65 -29.63 -0.73
C VAL A 220 25.48 -30.43 0.27
N MET A 221 24.87 -31.35 1.02
CA MET A 221 25.59 -32.19 1.98
C MET A 221 26.51 -33.22 1.30
N LEU A 222 26.09 -33.76 0.15
CA LEU A 222 26.76 -34.87 -0.54
C LEU A 222 27.65 -34.43 -1.69
N ALA A 223 27.34 -33.31 -2.34
CA ALA A 223 28.04 -32.84 -3.53
C ALA A 223 29.45 -32.37 -3.18
N ASN A 224 30.42 -32.78 -4.00
CA ASN A 224 31.82 -32.41 -3.87
C ASN A 224 32.30 -31.74 -5.17
N GLU A 225 31.99 -30.46 -5.32
CA GLU A 225 32.32 -29.67 -6.51
C GLU A 225 33.49 -28.70 -6.24
N PRO A 226 34.27 -28.34 -7.27
CA PRO A 226 35.30 -27.32 -7.14
C PRO A 226 34.69 -25.92 -7.00
N ALA A 227 35.38 -25.04 -6.25
CA ALA A 227 34.95 -23.66 -6.06
C ALA A 227 35.02 -22.88 -7.38
N ILE A 228 34.00 -22.05 -7.66
CA ILE A 228 33.94 -21.21 -8.86
C ILE A 228 35.02 -20.12 -8.84
N ALA A 229 35.25 -19.51 -7.66
CA ALA A 229 36.12 -18.35 -7.53
C ALA A 229 36.97 -18.43 -6.25
N PRO A 230 37.98 -19.31 -6.17
CA PRO A 230 38.82 -19.47 -4.99
C PRO A 230 39.64 -18.20 -4.64
N GLY A 231 39.84 -17.29 -5.60
CA GLY A 231 40.57 -16.04 -5.41
C GLY A 231 39.80 -14.95 -4.64
N ILE A 232 38.48 -15.07 -4.48
CA ILE A 232 37.66 -14.06 -3.79
C ILE A 232 37.41 -14.54 -2.36
N SER A 233 37.92 -13.81 -1.37
CA SER A 233 37.79 -14.20 0.05
C SER A 233 36.35 -14.34 0.54
N LEU A 234 35.41 -13.59 -0.06
CA LEU A 234 34.00 -13.59 0.36
C LEU A 234 33.19 -14.81 -0.11
N VAL A 235 33.61 -15.46 -1.20
CA VAL A 235 32.89 -16.61 -1.81
C VAL A 235 33.85 -17.75 -2.14
N ARG A 236 34.95 -17.86 -1.38
CA ARG A 236 36.06 -18.77 -1.68
C ARG A 236 35.62 -20.23 -1.76
N THR A 237 34.61 -20.62 -0.98
CA THR A 237 34.12 -22.00 -0.93
C THR A 237 32.89 -22.23 -1.81
N TRP A 238 32.46 -21.23 -2.58
CA TRP A 238 31.22 -21.32 -3.34
C TRP A 238 31.35 -22.19 -4.58
N THR A 239 30.46 -23.16 -4.69
CA THR A 239 30.31 -24.02 -5.87
C THR A 239 29.12 -23.56 -6.70
N LEU A 240 29.12 -23.95 -7.98
CA LEU A 240 28.01 -23.68 -8.88
C LEU A 240 26.75 -24.40 -8.39
N GLY A 241 26.89 -25.66 -7.95
CA GLY A 241 25.81 -26.42 -7.34
C GLY A 241 25.18 -25.72 -6.15
N LEU A 242 25.98 -25.17 -5.22
CA LEU A 242 25.47 -24.45 -4.06
C LEU A 242 24.63 -23.21 -4.46
N ALA A 243 25.14 -22.40 -5.38
CA ALA A 243 24.44 -21.20 -5.84
C ALA A 243 23.11 -21.54 -6.54
N ILE A 244 23.09 -22.58 -7.37
CA ILE A 244 21.88 -23.07 -8.05
C ILE A 244 20.87 -23.58 -7.03
N MET A 245 21.30 -24.36 -6.05
CA MET A 245 20.41 -24.91 -5.01
C MET A 245 19.84 -23.83 -4.09
N LEU A 246 20.60 -22.78 -3.77
CA LEU A 246 20.10 -21.60 -3.06
C LEU A 246 19.02 -20.87 -3.85
N PHE A 247 19.18 -20.76 -5.16
CA PHE A 247 18.19 -20.14 -6.04
C PHE A 247 16.92 -20.99 -6.15
N LEU A 248 17.05 -22.30 -6.41
CA LEU A 248 15.92 -23.23 -6.54
C LEU A 248 15.11 -23.37 -5.23
N SER A 249 15.80 -23.42 -4.09
CA SER A 249 15.15 -23.42 -2.78
C SER A 249 14.40 -22.11 -2.52
N GLY A 250 14.93 -20.98 -3.00
CA GLY A 250 14.21 -19.70 -3.04
C GLY A 250 12.94 -19.78 -3.90
N VAL A 251 13.05 -20.21 -5.15
CA VAL A 251 11.94 -20.35 -6.10
C VAL A 251 10.81 -21.20 -5.51
N SER A 252 11.15 -22.35 -4.93
CA SER A 252 10.15 -23.20 -4.28
C SER A 252 9.48 -22.52 -3.09
N ALA A 253 10.24 -21.88 -2.19
CA ALA A 253 9.67 -21.16 -1.06
C ALA A 253 8.69 -20.05 -1.50
N GLY A 254 9.07 -19.25 -2.50
CA GLY A 254 8.20 -18.22 -3.07
C GLY A 254 6.93 -18.77 -3.72
N ALA A 255 7.06 -19.87 -4.48
CA ALA A 255 5.93 -20.53 -5.11
C ALA A 255 4.96 -21.14 -4.10
N VAL A 256 5.47 -21.79 -3.04
CA VAL A 256 4.66 -22.39 -1.97
C VAL A 256 3.86 -21.33 -1.22
N LEU A 257 4.50 -20.23 -0.85
CA LEU A 257 3.83 -19.16 -0.13
C LEU A 257 2.76 -18.47 -0.98
N CYS A 258 3.02 -18.34 -2.28
CA CYS A 258 2.02 -17.89 -3.23
C CYS A 258 0.86 -18.87 -3.29
N ALA A 259 1.11 -20.16 -3.57
CA ALA A 259 0.08 -21.18 -3.72
C ALA A 259 -0.80 -21.31 -2.47
N GLY A 260 -0.19 -21.18 -1.28
CA GLY A 260 -0.86 -21.20 0.02
C GLY A 260 -1.65 -19.94 0.38
N ASN A 261 -1.72 -18.94 -0.52
CA ASN A 261 -2.34 -17.64 -0.24
C ASN A 261 -1.77 -16.96 1.03
N TYR A 262 -0.51 -17.26 1.38
CA TYR A 262 0.17 -16.66 2.53
C TYR A 262 0.73 -15.26 2.20
N ILE A 263 0.94 -15.00 0.90
CA ILE A 263 1.40 -13.72 0.37
C ILE A 263 0.31 -13.17 -0.54
N ASP A 264 0.06 -11.86 -0.43
CA ASP A 264 -0.85 -11.13 -1.31
C ASP A 264 -0.32 -11.10 -2.75
N ARG A 265 -1.18 -10.76 -3.72
CA ARG A 265 -0.75 -10.61 -5.12
C ARG A 265 0.32 -9.54 -5.23
N PHE A 266 1.31 -9.74 -6.12
CA PHE A 266 2.27 -8.70 -6.46
C PHE A 266 1.56 -7.60 -7.24
N ASN A 267 0.93 -6.68 -6.51
CA ASN A 267 0.25 -5.56 -7.11
C ASN A 267 1.20 -4.35 -7.05
N ALA A 268 1.74 -3.97 -8.19
CA ALA A 268 2.49 -2.72 -8.36
C ALA A 268 1.58 -1.48 -8.19
N SER A 269 0.28 -1.63 -7.93
CA SER A 269 -0.61 -0.52 -7.58
C SER A 269 -0.33 -0.04 -6.15
N THR A 270 0.70 0.79 -6.06
CA THR A 270 1.11 1.63 -4.94
C THR A 270 0.14 2.78 -4.68
N VAL A 271 -1.16 2.49 -4.58
CA VAL A 271 -2.18 3.52 -4.30
C VAL A 271 -3.19 2.99 -3.28
N THR A 272 -3.04 3.40 -2.03
CA THR A 272 -4.17 3.41 -1.09
C THR A 272 -5.26 4.31 -1.65
N ALA A 273 -6.52 4.17 -1.21
CA ALA A 273 -7.64 5.05 -1.60
C ALA A 273 -7.37 6.55 -1.35
N THR A 274 -6.25 6.89 -0.72
CA THR A 274 -5.73 8.22 -0.38
C THR A 274 -4.56 8.71 -1.25
N GLY A 275 -4.16 7.99 -2.30
CA GLY A 275 -3.28 8.55 -3.35
C GLY A 275 -1.77 8.65 -3.07
N LYS A 276 -1.24 8.09 -1.97
CA LYS A 276 0.20 8.23 -1.65
C LYS A 276 1.08 7.22 -2.41
N VAL A 277 2.06 7.77 -3.14
CA VAL A 277 2.95 7.05 -4.05
C VAL A 277 4.33 6.87 -3.41
N SER A 278 4.56 5.70 -2.82
CA SER A 278 5.84 4.99 -2.65
C SER A 278 5.66 3.97 -1.54
N SER A 279 5.31 2.74 -1.92
CA SER A 279 5.24 1.67 -0.93
C SER A 279 6.65 1.39 -0.39
N PRO A 280 6.85 1.34 0.94
CA PRO A 280 8.10 0.89 1.56
C PRO A 280 8.58 -0.47 1.04
N ILE A 281 7.70 -1.24 0.42
CA ILE A 281 7.99 -2.54 -0.20
C ILE A 281 8.99 -2.40 -1.35
N VAL A 282 8.84 -1.39 -2.23
CA VAL A 282 9.72 -1.26 -3.42
C VAL A 282 11.14 -0.90 -3.00
N THR A 283 11.29 -0.01 -2.02
CA THR A 283 12.59 0.37 -1.47
C THR A 283 13.24 -0.77 -0.68
N LEU A 284 12.46 -1.59 0.03
CA LEU A 284 12.98 -2.73 0.78
C LEU A 284 13.38 -3.89 -0.14
N THR A 285 12.67 -4.10 -1.25
CA THR A 285 13.02 -5.10 -2.27
C THR A 285 14.36 -4.78 -2.94
N THR A 286 14.63 -3.52 -3.27
CA THR A 286 15.93 -3.13 -3.84
C THR A 286 17.08 -3.26 -2.84
N VAL A 287 16.84 -2.94 -1.55
CA VAL A 287 17.84 -3.11 -0.49
C VAL A 287 18.13 -4.59 -0.21
N ALA A 288 17.12 -5.46 -0.25
CA ALA A 288 17.26 -6.90 -0.01
C ALA A 288 18.13 -7.63 -1.06
N ILE A 289 18.24 -7.09 -2.28
CA ILE A 289 19.15 -7.60 -3.31
C ILE A 289 20.61 -7.39 -2.91
N VAL A 290 20.91 -6.28 -2.23
CA VAL A 290 22.26 -5.92 -1.79
C VAL A 290 22.62 -6.63 -0.49
N ASN A 291 21.73 -6.56 0.51
CA ASN A 291 21.92 -7.22 1.79
C ASN A 291 20.58 -7.61 2.41
N PHE A 292 20.24 -8.89 2.24
CA PHE A 292 19.00 -9.47 2.74
C PHE A 292 18.83 -9.31 4.26
N TRP A 293 19.88 -9.55 5.06
CA TRP A 293 19.77 -9.51 6.52
C TRP A 293 19.56 -8.10 7.06
N ALA A 294 20.26 -7.11 6.49
CA ALA A 294 20.03 -5.71 6.82
C ALA A 294 18.60 -5.27 6.43
N ALA A 295 18.14 -5.69 5.25
CA ALA A 295 16.76 -5.42 4.80
C ALA A 295 15.73 -6.09 5.71
N ALA A 296 15.94 -7.34 6.12
CA ALA A 296 15.06 -8.08 7.01
C ALA A 296 14.98 -7.46 8.41
N ALA A 297 16.12 -7.01 8.96
CA ALA A 297 16.17 -6.32 10.24
C ALA A 297 15.45 -4.97 10.18
N LEU A 298 15.69 -4.19 9.13
CA LEU A 298 14.99 -2.92 8.89
C LEU A 298 13.48 -3.15 8.75
N TYR A 299 13.08 -4.19 8.03
CA TYR A 299 11.69 -4.58 7.86
C TYR A 299 11.04 -4.93 9.21
N GLY A 300 11.72 -5.75 10.03
CA GLY A 300 11.27 -6.10 11.38
C GLY A 300 11.11 -4.87 12.28
N ALA A 301 12.08 -3.96 12.26
CA ALA A 301 12.03 -2.71 13.03
C ALA A 301 10.86 -1.81 12.60
N VAL A 302 10.63 -1.65 11.29
CA VAL A 302 9.49 -0.90 10.74
C VAL A 302 8.16 -1.55 11.15
N CYS A 303 8.05 -2.88 11.10
CA CYS A 303 6.84 -3.59 11.53
C CYS A 303 6.53 -3.36 13.02
N ILE A 304 7.53 -3.45 13.88
CA ILE A 304 7.38 -3.21 15.33
C ILE A 304 6.96 -1.76 15.60
N ALA A 305 7.60 -0.81 14.93
CA ALA A 305 7.34 0.61 15.11
C ALA A 305 5.94 1.03 14.63
N GLN A 306 5.44 0.44 13.54
CA GLN A 306 4.23 0.93 12.87
C GLN A 306 2.94 0.16 13.21
N ARG A 307 2.95 -0.85 14.10
CA ARG A 307 1.77 -1.61 14.64
C ARG A 307 0.64 -1.94 13.64
N GLY A 308 0.94 -2.03 12.34
CA GLY A 308 -0.10 -2.06 11.29
C GLY A 308 0.37 -2.53 9.91
N TYR A 309 1.50 -3.25 9.81
CA TYR A 309 2.01 -3.71 8.51
C TYR A 309 1.48 -5.06 8.07
N THR A 310 1.45 -5.24 6.75
CA THR A 310 0.99 -6.41 6.00
C THR A 310 1.72 -7.69 6.44
N TYR A 311 1.00 -8.60 7.10
CA TYR A 311 1.51 -9.90 7.55
C TYR A 311 2.10 -10.77 6.41
N SER A 312 1.70 -10.51 5.17
CA SER A 312 2.12 -11.24 3.97
C SER A 312 3.62 -11.11 3.66
N HIS A 313 4.16 -9.90 3.71
CA HIS A 313 5.57 -9.64 3.42
C HIS A 313 6.50 -10.11 4.54
N LEU A 314 6.08 -9.97 5.80
CA LEU A 314 6.84 -10.51 6.92
C LEU A 314 6.97 -12.04 6.80
N ARG A 315 5.89 -12.74 6.44
CA ARG A 315 5.91 -14.18 6.19
C ARG A 315 6.87 -14.56 5.06
N PHE A 316 6.90 -13.77 3.99
CA PHE A 316 7.85 -13.97 2.89
C PHE A 316 9.30 -13.84 3.36
N VAL A 317 9.65 -12.73 4.03
CA VAL A 317 11.01 -12.50 4.54
C VAL A 317 11.42 -13.60 5.53
N VAL A 318 10.53 -13.99 6.45
CA VAL A 318 10.78 -15.07 7.41
C VAL A 318 11.00 -16.40 6.70
N ALA A 319 10.19 -16.74 5.70
CA ALA A 319 10.35 -17.98 4.96
C ALA A 319 11.67 -18.04 4.18
N ILE A 320 12.08 -16.93 3.56
CA ILE A 320 13.40 -16.85 2.91
C ILE A 320 14.52 -17.03 3.95
N ALA A 321 14.43 -16.36 5.10
CA ALA A 321 15.41 -16.52 6.18
C ALA A 321 15.49 -17.97 6.68
N VAL A 322 14.36 -18.64 6.87
CA VAL A 322 14.30 -20.05 7.28
C VAL A 322 14.93 -20.95 6.22
N THR A 323 14.59 -20.79 4.93
CA THR A 323 15.18 -21.57 3.83
C THR A 323 16.69 -21.37 3.76
N THR A 324 17.17 -20.14 3.93
CA THR A 324 18.61 -19.85 3.99
C THR A 324 19.27 -20.52 5.19
N LEU A 325 18.66 -20.49 6.38
CA LEU A 325 19.19 -21.17 7.56
C LEU A 325 19.26 -22.70 7.40
N VAL A 326 18.28 -23.30 6.71
CA VAL A 326 18.34 -24.73 6.36
C VAL A 326 19.55 -25.03 5.46
N MET A 327 19.84 -24.16 4.48
CA MET A 327 21.03 -24.32 3.64
C MET A 327 22.34 -24.08 4.40
N VAL A 328 22.36 -23.16 5.37
CA VAL A 328 23.51 -22.98 6.26
C VAL A 328 23.76 -24.24 7.09
N GLY A 329 22.71 -24.86 7.64
CA GLY A 329 22.81 -26.13 8.37
C GLY A 329 23.31 -27.27 7.48
N ALA A 330 22.80 -27.38 6.25
CA ALA A 330 23.27 -28.36 5.28
C ALA A 330 24.75 -28.16 4.91
N SER A 331 25.18 -26.91 4.75
CA SER A 331 26.58 -26.54 4.53
C SER A 331 27.48 -26.81 5.74
N ALA A 332 26.97 -26.76 6.97
CA ALA A 332 27.75 -27.06 8.16
C ALA A 332 27.98 -28.57 8.33
N LEU A 333 27.06 -29.37 7.81
CA LEU A 333 27.09 -30.83 7.87
C LEU A 333 27.66 -31.47 6.60
N SER A 334 28.04 -30.67 5.60
CA SER A 334 28.53 -31.17 4.32
C SER A 334 29.90 -31.82 4.47
N VAL A 335 30.13 -32.89 3.72
CA VAL A 335 31.47 -33.51 3.60
C VAL A 335 32.43 -32.60 2.84
N ALA A 336 31.90 -31.70 2.00
CA ALA A 336 32.62 -30.62 1.36
C ALA A 336 33.01 -29.50 2.37
N ARG A 337 34.15 -28.83 2.14
CA ARG A 337 34.64 -27.73 3.00
C ARG A 337 33.91 -26.41 2.72
N PHE A 338 32.58 -26.39 2.84
CA PHE A 338 31.82 -25.15 2.77
C PHE A 338 31.96 -24.39 4.08
N GLU A 339 32.18 -23.07 4.00
CA GLU A 339 32.21 -22.22 5.19
C GLU A 339 30.79 -21.70 5.46
N PRO A 340 30.11 -22.16 6.53
CA PRO A 340 28.69 -21.84 6.75
C PRO A 340 28.45 -20.34 6.93
N GLY A 341 29.45 -19.60 7.41
CA GLY A 341 29.42 -18.14 7.53
C GLY A 341 29.27 -17.42 6.19
N GLN A 342 29.87 -17.94 5.11
CA GLN A 342 29.72 -17.36 3.77
C GLN A 342 28.31 -17.57 3.23
N VAL A 343 27.75 -18.77 3.46
CA VAL A 343 26.37 -19.11 3.09
C VAL A 343 25.38 -18.28 3.89
N LEU A 344 25.63 -18.05 5.18
CA LEU A 344 24.81 -17.19 6.00
C LEU A 344 24.82 -15.76 5.46
N LEU A 345 26.00 -15.19 5.19
CA LEU A 345 26.12 -13.79 4.78
C LEU A 345 25.47 -13.51 3.42
N TRP A 346 25.70 -14.39 2.44
CA TRP A 346 25.37 -14.14 1.03
C TRP A 346 24.22 -15.00 0.49
N GLY A 347 23.95 -16.16 1.10
CA GLY A 347 22.93 -17.08 0.62
C GLY A 347 21.53 -16.48 0.64
N GLY A 348 21.24 -15.61 1.62
CA GLY A 348 19.97 -14.90 1.72
C GLY A 348 19.63 -14.07 0.47
N ASN A 349 20.62 -13.43 -0.15
CA ASN A 349 20.41 -12.60 -1.34
C ASN A 349 19.94 -13.45 -2.54
N ILE A 350 20.55 -14.63 -2.74
CA ILE A 350 20.20 -15.53 -3.85
C ILE A 350 18.87 -16.22 -3.61
N THR A 351 18.65 -16.71 -2.39
CA THR A 351 17.37 -17.32 -2.01
C THR A 351 16.23 -16.31 -2.14
N TYR A 352 16.46 -15.04 -1.79
CA TYR A 352 15.48 -13.97 -1.95
C TYR A 352 15.11 -13.71 -3.43
N LEU A 353 16.10 -13.60 -4.31
CA LEU A 353 15.88 -13.46 -5.75
C LEU A 353 15.09 -14.64 -6.33
N GLY A 354 15.48 -15.87 -5.96
CA GLY A 354 14.73 -17.06 -6.30
C GLY A 354 13.29 -16.99 -5.81
N GLY A 355 13.09 -16.57 -4.56
CA GLY A 355 11.78 -16.35 -3.94
C GLY A 355 10.87 -15.42 -4.73
N ILE A 356 11.41 -14.29 -5.20
CA ILE A 356 10.65 -13.36 -6.05
C ILE A 356 10.26 -14.03 -7.36
N CYS A 357 11.19 -14.71 -8.04
CA CYS A 357 10.91 -15.40 -9.30
C CYS A 357 9.82 -16.47 -9.12
N GLY A 358 9.94 -17.32 -8.10
CA GLY A 358 8.97 -18.36 -7.81
C GLY A 358 7.59 -17.82 -7.46
N TRP A 359 7.56 -16.72 -6.70
CA TRP A 359 6.31 -16.02 -6.41
C TRP A 359 5.65 -15.46 -7.68
N MET A 360 6.41 -14.77 -8.55
CA MET A 360 5.89 -14.18 -9.78
C MET A 360 5.32 -15.24 -10.74
N VAL A 361 6.03 -16.36 -10.89
CA VAL A 361 5.57 -17.48 -11.73
C VAL A 361 4.30 -18.11 -11.14
N ALA A 362 4.25 -18.34 -9.84
CA ALA A 362 3.05 -18.87 -9.19
C ALA A 362 1.86 -17.90 -9.27
N ASP A 363 2.12 -16.59 -9.16
CA ASP A 363 1.09 -15.55 -9.30
C ASP A 363 0.54 -15.51 -10.74
N SER A 364 1.38 -15.66 -11.77
CA SER A 364 0.90 -15.66 -13.17
C SER A 364 -0.06 -16.80 -13.46
N PHE A 365 0.15 -17.98 -12.88
CA PHE A 365 -0.79 -19.10 -13.01
C PHE A 365 -2.11 -18.89 -12.30
N LYS A 366 -2.20 -17.95 -11.33
CA LYS A 366 -3.48 -17.55 -10.73
C LYS A 366 -4.26 -16.54 -11.58
N ARG A 367 -3.65 -15.98 -12.63
CA ARG A 367 -4.28 -14.99 -13.54
C ARG A 367 -5.03 -15.65 -14.69
N ILE A 368 -4.66 -16.89 -15.04
CA ILE A 368 -5.25 -17.74 -16.08
C ILE A 368 -6.34 -18.59 -15.44
#